data_AF-A0A3F3H6P5-F1
#
_entry.id   AF-A0A3F3H6P5-F1
#
_cell.length_a   1.000
_cell.length_b   1.000
_cell.length_c   1.000
_cell.angle_alpha   90.00
_cell.angle_beta   90.00
_cell.angle_gamma   90.00
#
_symmetry.space_group_name_H-M   'P 1'
#
loop_
_entity.id
_entity.type
_entity.pdbx_description
1 polymer ?
#
loop_
_entity_poly.entity_id
_entity_poly.type
_entity_poly.pdbx_seq_one_letter_code
_entity_poly.pdbx_strand_id
1 'polypeptide(L)' 'MKQHLYYLTPDTQKAIRRKRGELSLTKENLAKQLGVSRPTLNRIEGQADGVAVRIDIYKRVSNWLAEHV' A
#
# COMPACT_ATOMS: atom_id res chain seq x y z
N MET A 1 -8.00 -20.86 10.80
CA MET A 1 -7.93 -20.04 9.57
C MET A 1 -6.46 -19.81 9.23
N LYS A 2 -5.97 -20.30 8.08
CA LYS A 2 -4.62 -19.96 7.60
C LYS A 2 -4.63 -18.48 7.18
N GLN A 3 -3.89 -17.62 7.87
CA GLN A 3 -3.71 -16.25 7.41
C GLN A 3 -2.84 -16.30 6.14
N HIS A 4 -3.45 -16.12 4.97
CA HIS A 4 -2.69 -15.96 3.74
C HIS A 4 -2.08 -14.56 3.72
N LEU A 5 -0.79 -14.51 4.04
CA LEU A 5 0.03 -13.32 3.87
C LEU A 5 0.44 -13.22 2.41
N TYR A 6 0.27 -12.03 1.85
CA TYR A 6 0.69 -11.67 0.50
C TYR A 6 1.80 -10.63 0.60
N TYR A 7 2.68 -10.61 -0.39
CA TYR A 7 3.86 -9.77 -0.38
C TYR A 7 3.69 -8.59 -1.34
N LEU A 8 3.77 -7.37 -0.80
CA LEU A 8 3.94 -6.16 -1.61
C LEU A 8 5.44 -6.01 -1.88
N THR A 9 5.84 -6.06 -3.15
CA THR A 9 7.24 -5.97 -3.55
C THR A 9 7.77 -4.54 -3.40
N PRO A 10 9.10 -4.34 -3.37
CA PRO A 10 9.71 -3.01 -3.41
C PRO A 10 9.18 -2.13 -4.55
N ASP A 11 8.92 -2.73 -5.72
CA ASP A 11 8.39 -2.03 -6.89
C ASP A 11 6.94 -1.60 -6.68
N THR A 12 6.10 -2.45 -6.10
CA THR A 12 4.73 -2.05 -5.72
C THR A 12 4.77 -0.91 -4.71
N GLN A 13 5.64 -0.98 -3.70
CA GLN A 13 5.80 0.10 -2.72
C GLN A 13 6.28 1.41 -3.38
N LYS A 14 7.18 1.31 -4.36
CA LYS A 14 7.66 2.45 -5.14
C LYS A 14 6.56 3.06 -6.00
N ALA A 15 5.71 2.24 -6.62
CA ALA A 15 4.55 2.68 -7.38
C ALA A 15 3.57 3.46 -6.48
N ILE A 16 3.28 2.94 -5.28
CA ILE A 16 2.43 3.65 -4.30
C ILE A 16 3.01 5.01 -3.97
N ARG A 17 4.31 5.09 -3.63
CA ARG A 17 4.97 6.35 -3.26
C ARG A 17 4.93 7.37 -4.40
N ARG A 18 5.17 6.93 -5.64
CA ARG A 18 5.12 7.78 -6.85
C ARG A 18 3.71 8.31 -7.08
N LYS A 19 2.72 7.42 -7.15
CA LYS A 19 1.32 7.79 -7.39
C LYS A 19 0.78 8.71 -6.30
N ARG A 20 1.15 8.45 -5.04
CA ARG A 20 0.82 9.36 -3.92
C ARG A 20 1.37 10.77 -4.15
N GLY A 21 2.60 10.87 -4.64
CA GLY A 21 3.22 12.15 -4.99
C GLY A 21 2.53 12.85 -6.16
N GLU A 22 2.23 12.11 -7.25
CA GLU A 22 1.49 12.63 -8.41
C GLU A 22 0.12 13.19 -8.03
N LEU A 23 -0.59 12.51 -7.14
CA LEU A 23 -1.90 12.93 -6.64
C LEU A 23 -1.84 13.95 -5.49
N SER A 24 -0.64 14.37 -5.07
CA SER A 24 -0.42 15.27 -3.93
C SER A 24 -1.13 14.82 -2.64
N LEU A 25 -1.20 13.51 -2.43
CA LEU A 25 -1.85 12.91 -1.28
C LEU A 25 -0.92 12.92 -0.06
N THR A 26 -1.44 13.36 1.07
CA THR A 26 -0.80 13.13 2.37
C THR A 26 -0.84 11.64 2.69
N LYS A 27 0.05 11.17 3.57
CA LYS A 27 -0.01 9.79 4.08
C LYS A 27 -1.34 9.49 4.77
N GLU A 28 -1.93 10.47 5.44
CA GLU A 28 -3.23 10.32 6.09
C GLU A 28 -4.34 10.07 5.06
N ASN A 29 -4.37 10.85 3.97
CA ASN A 29 -5.38 10.68 2.92
C ASN A 29 -5.23 9.35 2.18
N LEU A 30 -3.99 8.94 1.84
CA LEU A 30 -3.77 7.64 1.22
C LEU A 30 -4.17 6.49 2.16
N ALA A 31 -3.85 6.57 3.45
CA ALA A 31 -4.22 5.54 4.41
C ALA A 31 -5.75 5.38 4.49
N LYS A 32 -6.48 6.51 4.50
CA LYS A 32 -7.95 6.52 4.41
C LYS A 32 -8.47 5.87 3.13
N GLN A 33 -7.92 6.22 1.96
CA GLN A 33 -8.33 5.63 0.68
C GLN A 33 -8.09 4.12 0.62
N LEU A 34 -6.96 3.64 1.17
CA LEU A 34 -6.66 2.21 1.25
C LEU A 34 -7.42 1.49 2.39
N GLY A 35 -8.10 2.22 3.26
CA GLY A 35 -8.77 1.69 4.45
C GLY A 35 -7.81 1.06 5.46
N VAL A 36 -6.59 1.59 5.60
CA VAL A 36 -5.58 1.13 6.55
C VAL A 36 -5.21 2.23 7.53
N SER A 37 -4.59 1.87 8.66
CA SER A 37 -4.07 2.87 9.60
C SER A 37 -2.83 3.58 9.02
N ARG A 38 -2.59 4.83 9.43
CA ARG A 38 -1.37 5.57 9.04
C ARG A 38 -0.07 4.82 9.42
N PRO A 39 0.05 4.18 10.60
CA PRO A 39 1.20 3.32 10.91
C PRO A 39 1.35 2.14 9.94
N THR A 40 0.25 1.50 9.54
CA THR A 40 0.28 0.43 8.55
C THR A 40 0.78 0.94 7.20
N LEU A 41 0.32 2.11 6.74
CA LEU A 41 0.82 2.72 5.51
C LEU A 41 2.30 3.08 5.63
N ASN A 42 2.74 3.66 6.75
CA ASN A 42 4.16 3.95 6.99
C ASN A 42 5.02 2.69 6.89
N ARG A 43 4.55 1.56 7.43
CA ARG A 43 5.23 0.27 7.28
C ARG A 43 5.22 -0.18 5.81
N ILE A 44 4.12 0.01 5.09
CA ILE A 44 4.05 -0.34 3.66
C ILE A 44 5.04 0.48 2.84
N GLU A 45 5.10 1.80 3.01
CA GLU A 45 5.99 2.66 2.22
C GLU A 45 7.44 2.66 2.72
N GLY A 46 7.70 2.27 3.97
CA GLY A 46 9.00 2.45 4.63
C GLY A 46 9.95 1.26 4.58
N GLN A 47 9.47 0.08 4.18
CA GLN A 47 10.31 -1.12 4.09
C GLN A 47 11.09 -1.14 2.77
N ALA A 48 12.37 -1.53 2.83
CA ALA A 48 13.24 -1.59 1.66
C ALA A 48 12.98 -2.85 0.81
N ASP A 49 12.75 -3.99 1.46
CA ASP A 49 12.73 -5.30 0.81
C ASP A 49 11.33 -5.80 0.44
N GLY A 50 10.31 -4.97 0.62
CA GLY A 50 8.91 -5.37 0.50
C GLY A 50 8.27 -5.63 1.86
N VAL A 51 6.97 -5.95 1.86
CA VAL A 51 6.22 -6.13 3.10
C VAL A 51 5.14 -7.19 2.97
N ALA A 52 5.09 -8.09 3.95
CA ALA A 52 3.97 -9.00 4.11
C ALA A 52 2.74 -8.27 4.67
N VAL A 53 1.62 -8.44 3.99
CA VAL A 53 0.31 -7.88 4.35
C VAL A 53 -0.76 -8.96 4.26
N ARG A 54 -1.91 -8.72 4.89
CA ARG A 54 -3.08 -9.59 4.72
C ARG A 54 -3.62 -9.45 3.30
N ILE A 55 -4.27 -10.51 2.81
CA ILE A 55 -4.84 -10.57 1.46
C ILE A 55 -5.80 -9.40 1.14
N ASP A 56 -6.58 -8.94 2.11
CA ASP A 56 -7.52 -7.84 1.95
C ASP A 56 -6.80 -6.51 1.74
N ILE A 57 -5.68 -6.28 2.44
CA ILE A 57 -4.82 -5.11 2.24
C ILE A 57 -4.14 -5.19 0.87
N TYR A 58 -3.62 -6.37 0.51
CA TYR A 58 -3.00 -6.58 -0.80
C TYR A 58 -3.97 -6.23 -1.94
N LYS A 59 -5.19 -6.76 -1.91
CA LYS A 59 -6.23 -6.48 -2.90
C LYS A 59 -6.55 -4.98 -2.97
N ARG A 60 -6.73 -4.31 -1.83
CA ARG A 60 -7.02 -2.87 -1.79
C ARG A 60 -5.90 -2.04 -2.38
N VAL A 61 -4.65 -2.36 -2.07
CA VAL A 61 -3.48 -1.68 -2.64
C VAL A 61 -3.39 -1.91 -4.15
N SER A 62 -3.55 -3.15 -4.60
CA SER A 62 -3.49 -3.50 -6.02
C SER A 62 -4.60 -2.82 -6.82
N ASN A 63 -5.83 -2.81 -6.30
CA ASN A 63 -6.97 -2.14 -6.93
C ASN A 63 -6.75 -0.63 -6.98
N TRP A 64 -6.33 -0.02 -5.86
CA TRP A 64 -6.08 1.43 -5.82
C TRP A 64 -5.00 1.84 -6.83
N LEU A 65 -3.92 1.06 -6.97
CA LEU A 65 -2.93 1.31 -8.01
C LEU A 65 -3.53 1.18 -9.40
N ALA A 66 -4.31 0.14 -9.68
CA ALA A 66 -4.95 -0.06 -10.98
C ALA A 66 -5.92 1.06 -11.37
N GLU A 67 -6.64 1.63 -10.40
CA GLU A 67 -7.56 2.77 -10.61
C GLU A 67 -6.84 4.08 -10.94
N HIS A 68 -5.55 4.17 -10.64
CA HIS A 68 -4.76 5.39 -10.77
C HIS A 68 -3.56 5.23 -11.73
N VAL A 69 -3.40 4.09 -12.40
CA VAL A 69 -2.39 3.89 -13.46
C VAL A 69 -2.82 4.57 -14.75
#